data_AF-A0A383BZM7-F1
#
_entry.id   AF-A0A383BZM7-F1
#
_cell.length_a   1.000
_cell.length_b   1.000
_cell.length_c   1.000
_cell.angle_alpha   90.00
_cell.angle_beta   90.00
_cell.angle_gamma   90.00
#
_symmetry.space_group_name_H-M   'P 1'
#
loop_
_entity.id
_entity.type
_entity.pdbx_description
1 polymer ?
#
loop_
_entity_poly.entity_id
_entity_poly.type
_entity_poly.pdbx_seq_one_letter_code
_entity_poly.pdbx_strand_id
1 'polypeptide(L)'
;MIKERDTQEAQQQLSQLLDMEAWGRFSAYELLSGTKHFLPDHNWRLYYDPWRQKFLPIVWDPAGWLWGTNEIGPAVITTKFHTALFQNGDFLRARHAALEEFFTSGKDLLFLQFVSNTVHLMESEIETDAFLYPGNTAKVINGMYALKKNIAKQLSSARRKWFDSREPGIRAHYQETTLDLLVSGSRPIQKIRLTFDRELSAKTLVHTRYKTTHGTHVTDLSGTVEIDDKSVTFGSGFLSNHL
;
A
#
# COMPACT_ATOMS: atom_id res chain seq x y z
N MET A 1 -23.07 5.99 4.34
CA MET A 1 -22.31 4.83 3.81
C MET A 1 -22.34 4.93 2.29
N ILE A 2 -21.17 5.03 1.65
CA ILE A 2 -21.05 5.29 0.21
C ILE A 2 -21.79 4.18 -0.57
N LYS A 3 -22.82 4.55 -1.33
CA LYS A 3 -23.56 3.67 -2.25
C LYS A 3 -22.75 3.54 -3.53
N GLU A 4 -22.83 2.40 -4.21
CA GLU A 4 -22.19 2.17 -5.53
C GLU A 4 -20.67 2.43 -5.54
N ARG A 5 -19.94 1.68 -4.72
CA ARG A 5 -18.51 1.86 -4.42
C ARG A 5 -17.58 1.78 -5.63
N ASP A 6 -18.04 1.18 -6.72
CA ASP A 6 -17.27 1.03 -7.95
C ASP A 6 -17.38 2.27 -8.85
N THR A 7 -18.23 3.24 -8.50
CA THR A 7 -18.36 4.49 -9.25
C THR A 7 -17.21 5.44 -8.91
N GLN A 8 -16.82 6.23 -9.90
CA GLN A 8 -15.80 7.27 -9.74
C GLN A 8 -16.19 8.29 -8.64
N GLU A 9 -17.45 8.68 -8.57
CA GLU A 9 -17.95 9.61 -7.56
C GLU A 9 -17.83 9.02 -6.14
N ALA A 10 -18.18 7.75 -5.95
CA ALA A 10 -18.00 7.05 -4.70
C ALA A 10 -16.53 7.02 -4.26
N GLN A 11 -15.61 6.81 -5.20
CA GLN A 11 -14.17 6.80 -4.94
C GLN A 11 -13.64 8.19 -4.57
N GLN A 12 -14.10 9.25 -5.24
CA GLN A 12 -13.76 10.63 -4.88
C GLN A 12 -14.27 11.01 -3.49
N GLN A 13 -15.50 10.65 -3.15
CA GLN A 13 -16.06 10.88 -1.80
C GLN A 13 -15.27 10.13 -0.72
N LEU A 14 -14.81 8.91 -1.02
CA LEU A 14 -13.95 8.14 -0.12
C LEU A 14 -12.63 8.89 0.15
N SER A 15 -11.97 9.41 -0.90
CA SER A 15 -10.77 10.25 -0.79
C SER A 15 -10.99 11.54 -0.01
N GLN A 16 -12.18 12.15 -0.13
CA GLN A 16 -12.55 13.34 0.63
C GLN A 16 -12.82 13.05 2.10
N LEU A 17 -13.38 11.88 2.43
CA LEU A 17 -13.76 11.53 3.81
C LEU A 17 -12.58 11.00 4.65
N LEU A 18 -11.61 10.36 4.00
CA LEU A 18 -10.52 9.67 4.68
C LEU A 18 -9.19 10.45 4.61
N ASP A 19 -8.37 10.29 5.64
CA ASP A 19 -6.96 10.67 5.57
C ASP A 19 -6.17 9.57 4.86
N MET A 20 -5.99 9.73 3.54
CA MET A 20 -5.38 8.68 2.72
C MET A 20 -3.96 8.32 3.15
N GLU A 21 -3.19 9.26 3.70
CA GLU A 21 -1.86 8.95 4.24
C GLU A 21 -1.96 8.03 5.46
N ALA A 22 -2.83 8.34 6.42
CA ALA A 22 -3.04 7.52 7.59
C ALA A 22 -3.56 6.11 7.24
N TRP A 23 -4.50 6.03 6.28
CA TRP A 23 -5.02 4.76 5.78
C TRP A 23 -3.98 3.94 4.99
N GLY A 24 -3.13 4.61 4.21
CA GLY A 24 -1.99 3.99 3.54
C GLY A 24 -1.01 3.37 4.54
N ARG A 25 -0.65 4.11 5.59
CA ARG A 25 0.20 3.63 6.70
C ARG A 25 -0.44 2.47 7.45
N PHE A 26 -1.74 2.52 7.72
CA PHE A 26 -2.47 1.44 8.36
C PHE A 26 -2.47 0.16 7.53
N SER A 27 -2.71 0.25 6.22
CA SER A 27 -2.67 -0.93 5.35
C SER A 27 -1.24 -1.48 5.14
N ALA A 28 -0.24 -0.61 5.16
CA ALA A 28 1.16 -1.04 5.23
C ALA A 28 1.41 -1.82 6.53
N TYR A 29 0.95 -1.29 7.66
CA TYR A 29 1.00 -1.97 8.95
C TYR A 29 0.34 -3.35 8.93
N GLU A 30 -0.84 -3.49 8.32
CA GLU A 30 -1.52 -4.80 8.21
C GLU A 30 -0.66 -5.83 7.47
N LEU A 31 -0.03 -5.44 6.38
CA LEU A 31 0.89 -6.31 5.63
C LEU A 31 2.15 -6.63 6.44
N LEU A 32 2.78 -5.64 7.07
CA LEU A 32 4.06 -5.79 7.78
C LEU A 32 3.94 -6.59 9.07
N SER A 33 2.84 -6.39 9.80
CA SER A 33 2.48 -7.22 10.96
C SER A 33 1.90 -8.56 10.55
N GLY A 34 1.45 -8.67 9.29
CA GLY A 34 0.75 -9.85 8.83
C GLY A 34 -0.51 -10.08 9.64
N THR A 35 -1.34 -9.05 9.81
CA THR A 35 -2.63 -9.20 10.48
C THR A 35 -3.81 -9.24 9.51
N LYS A 36 -4.82 -10.02 9.88
CA LYS A 36 -6.17 -10.02 9.28
C LYS A 36 -7.25 -9.75 10.33
N HIS A 37 -6.86 -9.27 11.51
CA HIS A 37 -7.73 -9.19 12.69
C HIS A 37 -8.68 -7.99 12.71
N PHE A 38 -8.74 -7.23 11.61
CA PHE A 38 -9.72 -6.18 11.36
C PHE A 38 -10.88 -6.75 10.54
N LEU A 39 -11.82 -7.38 11.22
CA LEU A 39 -13.01 -8.05 10.64
C LEU A 39 -14.22 -7.10 10.66
N PRO A 40 -15.33 -7.39 9.95
CA PRO A 40 -16.47 -6.47 9.87
C PRO A 40 -17.02 -5.98 11.22
N ASP A 41 -16.82 -6.74 12.29
CA ASP A 41 -17.37 -6.52 13.63
C ASP A 41 -16.29 -6.40 14.73
N HIS A 42 -14.99 -6.44 14.39
CA HIS A 42 -13.94 -6.57 15.40
C HIS A 42 -12.71 -5.67 15.13
N ASN A 43 -12.14 -5.14 16.22
CA ASN A 43 -10.88 -4.38 16.33
C ASN A 43 -10.73 -3.07 15.55
N TRP A 44 -11.80 -2.60 14.91
CA TRP A 44 -11.83 -1.25 14.36
C TRP A 44 -11.85 -0.20 15.47
N ARG A 45 -10.87 0.71 15.44
CA ARG A 45 -10.93 2.00 16.12
C ARG A 45 -10.77 3.08 15.07
N LEU A 46 -11.76 3.98 15.01
CA LEU A 46 -11.76 5.12 14.09
C LEU A 46 -11.77 6.40 14.90
N TYR A 47 -10.96 7.36 14.49
CA TYR A 47 -10.99 8.72 15.01
C TYR A 47 -11.43 9.66 13.89
N TYR A 48 -12.34 10.57 14.20
CA TYR A 48 -12.72 11.66 13.32
C TYR A 48 -12.02 12.93 13.77
N ASP A 49 -11.16 13.47 12.93
CA ASP A 49 -10.56 14.78 13.13
C ASP A 49 -11.55 15.86 12.65
N PRO A 50 -12.17 16.64 13.56
CA PRO A 50 -13.16 17.64 13.17
C PRO A 50 -12.55 18.85 12.46
N TRP A 51 -11.26 19.13 12.66
CA TRP A 51 -10.57 20.24 12.03
C TRP A 51 -10.26 19.93 10.55
N ARG A 52 -9.73 18.73 10.30
CA ARG A 52 -9.44 18.26 8.93
C ARG A 52 -10.67 17.68 8.23
N GLN A 53 -11.73 17.40 8.99
CA GLN A 53 -12.93 16.69 8.56
C GLN A 53 -12.62 15.31 7.96
N LYS A 54 -11.64 14.60 8.54
CA LYS A 54 -11.16 13.30 8.05
C LYS A 54 -11.32 12.20 9.08
N PHE A 55 -11.59 10.99 8.61
CA PHE A 55 -11.47 9.78 9.43
C PHE A 55 -10.08 9.15 9.31
N LEU A 56 -9.53 8.75 10.45
CA LEU A 56 -8.25 8.08 10.61
C LEU A 56 -8.45 6.71 11.27
N PRO A 57 -7.67 5.70 10.87
CA PRO A 57 -7.63 4.42 11.57
C PRO A 57 -6.71 4.50 12.78
N ILE A 58 -7.07 3.79 13.85
CA ILE A 58 -6.21 3.55 15.00
C ILE A 58 -5.96 2.04 15.10
N VAL A 59 -4.70 1.65 15.23
CA VAL A 59 -4.32 0.26 15.48
C VAL A 59 -4.80 -0.14 16.87
N TRP A 60 -5.59 -1.21 16.94
CA TRP A 60 -6.11 -1.76 18.18
C TRP A 60 -6.19 -3.28 18.09
N ASP A 61 -5.71 -3.96 19.13
CA ASP A 61 -5.64 -5.43 19.24
C ASP A 61 -5.36 -6.18 17.92
N PRO A 62 -4.19 -5.91 17.31
CA PRO A 62 -3.95 -6.29 15.94
C PRO A 62 -3.61 -7.78 15.78
N ALA A 63 -3.34 -8.53 16.84
CA ALA A 63 -2.97 -9.94 16.73
C ALA A 63 -1.85 -10.21 15.69
N GLY A 64 -0.83 -9.32 15.64
CA GLY A 64 0.24 -9.35 14.63
C GLY A 64 1.22 -10.51 14.79
N TRP A 65 1.75 -11.00 13.67
CA TRP A 65 2.75 -12.09 13.57
C TRP A 65 2.34 -13.41 14.22
N LEU A 66 1.05 -13.60 14.52
CA LEU A 66 0.51 -14.87 15.00
C LEU A 66 0.41 -15.91 13.89
N TRP A 67 0.12 -15.45 12.67
CA TRP A 67 -0.05 -16.29 11.50
C TRP A 67 1.28 -16.44 10.73
N GLY A 68 1.52 -17.63 10.18
CA GLY A 68 2.71 -17.87 9.38
C GLY A 68 2.75 -17.00 8.11
N THR A 69 3.95 -16.67 7.64
CA THR A 69 4.17 -15.75 6.49
C THR A 69 3.55 -16.17 5.14
N ASN A 70 3.10 -17.41 5.03
CA ASN A 70 2.54 -17.97 3.80
C ASN A 70 1.05 -17.59 3.62
N GLU A 71 0.38 -17.13 4.67
CA GLU A 71 -1.07 -16.96 4.64
C GLU A 71 -1.54 -15.59 4.12
N ILE A 72 -0.64 -14.61 4.01
CA ILE A 72 -1.03 -13.21 3.78
C ILE A 72 -0.51 -12.73 2.44
N GLY A 73 -1.46 -12.50 1.52
CA GLY A 73 -1.19 -11.86 0.24
C GLY A 73 -0.76 -10.40 0.40
N PRO A 74 -0.26 -9.74 -0.66
CA PRO A 74 0.17 -8.35 -0.60
C PRO A 74 -0.96 -7.37 -0.29
N ALA A 75 -2.22 -7.78 -0.48
CA ALA A 75 -3.41 -7.02 -0.07
C ALA A 75 -4.15 -7.78 1.04
N VAL A 76 -4.43 -7.09 2.15
CA VAL A 76 -5.24 -7.60 3.25
C VAL A 76 -6.68 -7.15 3.02
N ILE A 77 -7.53 -8.06 2.55
CA ILE A 77 -8.93 -7.75 2.22
C ILE A 77 -9.84 -8.68 3.02
N THR A 78 -10.27 -8.20 4.17
CA THR A 78 -11.17 -8.92 5.10
C THR A 78 -12.57 -8.33 5.15
N THR A 79 -12.76 -7.12 4.61
CA THR A 79 -14.04 -6.41 4.67
C THR A 79 -14.40 -5.78 3.33
N LYS A 80 -15.68 -5.48 3.21
CA LYS A 80 -16.27 -4.67 2.14
C LYS A 80 -15.65 -3.26 2.04
N PHE A 81 -15.14 -2.73 3.14
CA PHE A 81 -14.46 -1.45 3.19
C PHE A 81 -13.01 -1.57 2.67
N HIS A 82 -12.30 -2.65 3.01
CA HIS A 82 -11.01 -2.96 2.39
C HIS A 82 -11.12 -3.06 0.88
N THR A 83 -12.15 -3.74 0.35
CA THR A 83 -12.37 -3.79 -1.10
C THR A 83 -12.44 -2.40 -1.72
N ALA A 84 -13.20 -1.48 -1.12
CA ALA A 84 -13.32 -0.11 -1.61
C ALA A 84 -11.99 0.65 -1.55
N LEU A 85 -11.20 0.48 -0.48
CA LEU A 85 -9.87 1.07 -0.37
C LEU A 85 -8.92 0.53 -1.46
N PHE A 86 -8.89 -0.78 -1.68
CA PHE A 86 -8.02 -1.38 -2.70
C PHE A 86 -8.45 -1.11 -4.15
N GLN A 87 -9.63 -0.51 -4.36
CA GLN A 87 -10.06 0.06 -5.63
C GLN A 87 -9.73 1.56 -5.76
N ASN A 88 -9.38 2.23 -4.66
CA ASN A 88 -9.14 3.66 -4.61
C ASN A 88 -7.68 3.99 -4.97
N GLY A 89 -7.49 4.78 -6.03
CA GLY A 89 -6.14 5.15 -6.48
C GLY A 89 -5.33 5.93 -5.45
N ASP A 90 -5.95 6.87 -4.73
CA ASP A 90 -5.28 7.72 -3.73
C ASP A 90 -4.76 6.88 -2.56
N PHE A 91 -5.58 5.95 -2.07
CA PHE A 91 -5.20 4.96 -1.08
C PHE A 91 -4.02 4.11 -1.55
N LEU A 92 -4.08 3.56 -2.77
CA LEU A 92 -3.00 2.69 -3.29
C LEU A 92 -1.66 3.43 -3.36
N ARG A 93 -1.67 4.72 -3.74
CA ARG A 93 -0.46 5.56 -3.74
C ARG A 93 0.04 5.84 -2.33
N ALA A 94 -0.84 6.22 -1.41
CA ALA A 94 -0.46 6.46 -0.02
C ALA A 94 0.12 5.21 0.65
N ARG A 95 -0.48 4.04 0.37
CA ARG A 95 0.02 2.74 0.82
C ARG A 95 1.39 2.41 0.25
N HIS A 96 1.60 2.64 -1.04
CA HIS A 96 2.92 2.48 -1.68
C HIS A 96 3.96 3.39 -1.03
N ALA A 97 3.65 4.68 -0.85
CA ALA A 97 4.55 5.64 -0.21
C ALA A 97 4.93 5.21 1.22
N ALA A 98 3.98 4.71 2.01
CA ALA A 98 4.25 4.21 3.36
C ALA A 98 5.18 2.98 3.38
N LEU A 99 4.98 2.03 2.46
CA LEU A 99 5.85 0.85 2.34
C LEU A 99 7.24 1.24 1.85
N GLU A 100 7.33 2.10 0.83
CA GLU A 100 8.58 2.64 0.32
C GLU A 100 9.36 3.38 1.39
N GLU A 101 8.72 4.29 2.12
CA GLU A 101 9.33 5.00 3.25
C GLU A 101 9.88 4.00 4.29
N PHE A 102 9.08 3.01 4.70
CA PHE A 102 9.49 2.04 5.73
C PHE A 102 10.77 1.29 5.37
N PHE A 103 10.88 0.77 4.15
CA PHE A 103 12.05 -0.02 3.73
C PHE A 103 13.24 0.83 3.27
N THR A 104 13.01 1.98 2.65
CA THR A 104 14.12 2.81 2.13
C THR A 104 14.78 3.66 3.22
N SER A 105 14.05 4.01 4.29
CA SER A 105 14.60 4.75 5.44
C SER A 105 15.26 3.86 6.49
N GLY A 106 15.31 2.55 6.30
CA GLY A 106 15.90 1.59 7.24
C GLY A 106 15.08 1.36 8.52
N LYS A 107 13.79 1.76 8.55
CA LYS A 107 12.90 1.53 9.69
C LYS A 107 12.63 0.04 9.93
N ASP A 108 12.73 -0.79 8.90
CA ASP A 108 12.68 -2.24 9.01
C ASP A 108 13.84 -2.79 9.86
N LEU A 109 15.07 -2.31 9.61
CA LEU A 109 16.25 -2.69 10.37
C LEU A 109 16.18 -2.18 11.82
N LEU A 110 15.77 -0.92 12.01
CA LEU A 110 15.58 -0.34 13.34
C LEU A 110 14.52 -1.12 14.15
N PHE A 111 13.42 -1.52 13.52
CA PHE A 111 12.39 -2.31 14.18
C PHE A 111 12.90 -3.72 14.54
N LEU A 112 13.66 -4.38 13.67
CA LEU A 112 14.26 -5.68 13.98
C LEU A 112 15.28 -5.61 15.12
N GLN A 113 16.04 -4.51 15.19
CA GLN A 113 16.94 -4.24 16.31
C GLN A 113 16.14 -4.03 17.61
N PHE A 114 15.08 -3.23 17.58
CA PHE A 114 14.17 -3.03 18.70
C PHE A 114 13.58 -4.37 19.20
N VAL A 115 13.09 -5.23 18.30
CA VAL A 115 12.59 -6.56 18.64
C VAL A 115 13.68 -7.42 19.28
N SER A 116 14.89 -7.42 18.72
CA SER A 116 16.00 -8.19 19.27
C SER A 116 16.39 -7.74 20.68
N ASN A 117 16.47 -6.43 20.91
CA ASN A 117 16.79 -5.86 22.22
C ASN A 117 15.70 -6.17 23.25
N THR A 118 14.43 -6.09 22.81
CA THR A 118 13.27 -6.40 23.66
C THR A 118 13.28 -7.88 24.09
N VAL A 119 13.53 -8.80 23.16
CA VAL A 119 13.63 -10.23 23.49
C VAL A 119 14.74 -10.48 24.50
N HIS A 120 15.91 -9.86 24.32
CA HIS A 120 17.03 -10.04 25.23
C HIS A 120 16.74 -9.48 26.64
N LEU A 121 16.11 -8.31 26.74
CA LEU A 121 15.68 -7.76 28.03
C LEU A 121 14.70 -8.71 28.73
N MET A 122 13.69 -9.18 27.98
CA MET A 122 12.64 -10.04 28.51
C MET A 122 13.15 -11.39 29.01
N GLU A 123 14.29 -11.90 28.53
CA GLU A 123 14.89 -13.12 29.07
C GLU A 123 15.13 -13.02 30.58
N SER A 124 15.67 -11.89 31.04
CA SER A 124 15.93 -11.68 32.47
C SER A 124 14.66 -11.42 33.28
N GLU A 125 13.69 -10.70 32.71
CA GLU A 125 12.42 -10.41 33.38
C GLU A 125 11.60 -11.67 33.61
N ILE A 126 11.57 -12.59 32.62
CA ILE A 126 10.78 -13.82 32.66
C ILE A 126 11.18 -14.77 33.79
N GLU A 127 12.45 -14.73 34.21
CA GLU A 127 12.96 -15.57 35.30
C GLU A 127 12.37 -15.18 36.65
N THR A 128 11.94 -13.92 36.77
CA THR A 128 11.42 -13.34 38.02
C THR A 128 9.91 -13.11 37.99
N ASP A 129 9.23 -13.47 36.90
CA ASP A 129 7.79 -13.23 36.73
C ASP A 129 6.95 -14.18 37.59
N ALA A 130 6.34 -13.62 38.65
CA ALA A 130 5.47 -14.32 39.58
C ALA A 130 4.15 -14.81 38.94
N PHE A 131 3.70 -14.23 37.83
CA PHE A 131 2.46 -14.61 37.14
C PHE A 131 2.60 -15.83 36.25
N LEU A 132 3.82 -16.29 35.97
CA LEU A 132 4.01 -17.49 35.17
C LEU A 132 3.66 -18.78 35.91
N TYR A 133 3.30 -18.75 37.20
CA TYR A 133 3.32 -19.91 38.09
C TYR A 133 2.33 -21.06 37.76
N PRO A 134 2.79 -22.34 37.67
CA PRO A 134 4.19 -22.75 37.55
C PRO A 134 4.69 -22.48 36.14
N GLY A 135 5.71 -21.62 36.05
CA GLY A 135 6.20 -21.12 34.77
C GLY A 135 7.17 -22.08 34.12
N ASN A 136 7.07 -22.22 32.80
CA ASN A 136 8.15 -22.81 32.01
C ASN A 136 8.88 -21.68 31.28
N THR A 137 9.85 -21.07 31.95
CA THR A 137 10.65 -19.95 31.44
C THR A 137 11.28 -20.28 30.09
N ALA A 138 11.87 -21.47 29.96
CA ALA A 138 12.45 -21.96 28.71
C ALA A 138 11.44 -21.99 27.55
N LYS A 139 10.18 -22.42 27.80
CA LYS A 139 9.11 -22.41 26.79
C LYS A 139 8.78 -20.99 26.35
N VAL A 140 8.71 -20.04 27.28
CA VAL A 140 8.41 -18.64 26.97
C VAL A 140 9.54 -18.01 26.17
N ILE A 141 10.80 -18.19 26.60
CA ILE A 141 12.00 -17.72 25.88
C ILE A 141 12.01 -18.27 24.45
N ASN A 142 11.81 -19.58 24.28
CA ASN A 142 11.72 -20.20 22.96
C ASN A 142 10.60 -19.58 22.10
N GLY A 143 9.45 -19.28 22.70
CA GLY A 143 8.34 -18.57 22.05
C GLY A 143 8.72 -17.16 21.59
N MET A 144 9.43 -16.40 22.41
CA MET A 144 9.91 -15.06 22.07
C MET A 144 10.90 -15.08 20.89
N TYR A 145 11.85 -16.03 20.87
CA TYR A 145 12.76 -16.21 19.73
C TYR A 145 12.04 -16.68 18.46
N ALA A 146 11.06 -17.56 18.59
CA ALA A 146 10.22 -17.99 17.48
C ALA A 146 9.45 -16.79 16.89
N LEU A 147 8.89 -15.93 17.74
CA LEU A 147 8.21 -14.69 17.33
C LEU A 147 9.18 -13.73 16.62
N LYS A 148 10.35 -13.47 17.20
CA LYS A 148 11.42 -12.65 16.56
C LYS A 148 11.75 -13.16 15.16
N LYS A 149 11.91 -14.48 15.01
CA LYS A 149 12.15 -15.11 13.70
C LYS A 149 10.97 -14.93 12.75
N ASN A 150 9.73 -15.05 13.23
CA ASN A 150 8.54 -14.87 12.40
C ASN A 150 8.39 -13.42 11.93
N ILE A 151 8.65 -12.44 12.81
CA ILE A 151 8.68 -11.01 12.46
C ILE A 151 9.67 -10.76 11.33
N ALA A 152 10.92 -11.20 11.48
CA ALA A 152 11.95 -11.04 10.45
C ALA A 152 11.55 -11.69 9.11
N LYS A 153 10.97 -12.90 9.18
CA LYS A 153 10.47 -13.60 7.99
C LYS A 153 9.32 -12.84 7.33
N GLN A 154 8.40 -12.26 8.10
CA GLN A 154 7.27 -11.49 7.58
C GLN A 154 7.73 -10.22 6.88
N LEU A 155 8.64 -9.46 7.49
CA LEU A 155 9.19 -8.24 6.86
C LEU A 155 9.97 -8.57 5.58
N SER A 156 10.80 -9.62 5.60
CA SER A 156 11.50 -10.09 4.39
C SER A 156 10.53 -10.57 3.30
N SER A 157 9.46 -11.27 3.67
CA SER A 157 8.41 -11.70 2.74
C SER A 157 7.66 -10.51 2.14
N ALA A 158 7.27 -9.53 2.97
CA ALA A 158 6.62 -8.30 2.52
C ALA A 158 7.53 -7.52 1.56
N ARG A 159 8.81 -7.33 1.91
CA ARG A 159 9.79 -6.70 1.03
C ARG A 159 9.91 -7.42 -0.31
N ARG A 160 10.06 -8.75 -0.31
CA ARG A 160 10.14 -9.51 -1.56
C ARG A 160 8.88 -9.39 -2.42
N LYS A 161 7.70 -9.47 -1.81
CA LYS A 161 6.41 -9.33 -2.51
C LYS A 161 6.19 -7.91 -3.04
N TRP A 162 6.77 -6.90 -2.38
CA TRP A 162 6.51 -5.48 -2.67
C TRP A 162 7.64 -4.74 -3.40
N PHE A 163 8.88 -5.22 -3.37
CA PHE A 163 10.04 -4.62 -4.04
C PHE A 163 10.72 -5.58 -5.02
N ASP A 164 10.73 -6.88 -4.71
CA ASP A 164 11.45 -7.88 -5.51
C ASP A 164 10.51 -8.72 -6.40
N SER A 165 9.20 -8.43 -6.40
CA SER A 165 8.24 -9.11 -7.28
C SER A 165 8.55 -8.81 -8.75
N ARG A 166 8.29 -9.78 -9.62
CA ARG A 166 8.46 -9.68 -11.09
C ARG A 166 7.87 -8.37 -11.63
N GLU A 167 8.50 -7.90 -12.71
CA GLU A 167 8.03 -6.82 -13.57
C GLU A 167 6.49 -6.86 -13.75
N PRO A 168 5.81 -5.71 -13.74
CA PRO A 168 4.38 -5.66 -13.97
C PRO A 168 4.03 -6.40 -15.27
N GLY A 169 2.92 -7.12 -15.27
CA GLY A 169 2.43 -7.75 -16.49
C GLY A 169 1.88 -6.66 -17.40
N ILE A 170 2.62 -6.30 -18.44
CA ILE A 170 2.21 -5.31 -19.43
C ILE A 170 1.66 -6.05 -20.66
N ARG A 171 0.44 -5.72 -21.06
CA ARG A 171 -0.12 -6.08 -22.36
C ARG A 171 -0.46 -4.81 -23.11
N ALA A 172 -0.06 -4.76 -24.36
CA ALA A 172 -0.33 -3.65 -25.25
C ALA A 172 -1.08 -4.18 -26.47
N HIS A 173 -2.05 -3.42 -26.94
CA HIS A 173 -2.76 -3.70 -28.17
C HIS A 173 -2.88 -2.41 -28.96
N TYR A 174 -2.39 -2.41 -30.19
CA TYR A 174 -2.40 -1.22 -31.04
C TYR A 174 -3.41 -1.41 -32.16
N GLN A 175 -4.39 -0.51 -32.25
CA GLN A 175 -5.40 -0.49 -33.31
C GLN A 175 -5.45 0.88 -33.96
N GLU A 176 -5.14 0.93 -35.25
CA GLU A 176 -5.13 2.12 -36.09
C GLU A 176 -4.22 3.24 -35.54
N THR A 177 -4.76 4.05 -34.64
CA THR A 177 -4.12 5.21 -34.00
C THR A 177 -4.21 5.18 -32.48
N THR A 178 -4.76 4.10 -31.91
CA THR A 178 -4.99 3.94 -30.47
C THR A 178 -4.10 2.82 -29.92
N LEU A 179 -3.43 3.11 -28.81
CA LEU A 179 -2.68 2.13 -28.01
C LEU A 179 -3.46 1.83 -26.73
N ASP A 180 -4.01 0.62 -26.64
CA ASP A 180 -4.58 0.11 -25.41
C ASP A 180 -3.48 -0.51 -24.55
N LEU A 181 -3.38 -0.07 -23.29
CA LEU A 181 -2.42 -0.59 -22.33
C LEU A 181 -3.15 -1.20 -21.14
N LEU A 182 -2.91 -2.48 -20.90
CA LEU A 182 -3.25 -3.15 -19.67
C LEU A 182 -1.97 -3.37 -18.87
N VAL A 183 -1.91 -2.73 -17.70
CA VAL A 183 -0.83 -2.95 -16.74
C VAL A 183 -1.39 -3.67 -15.53
N SER A 184 -0.81 -4.83 -15.22
CA SER A 184 -1.19 -5.67 -14.10
C SER A 184 -0.04 -5.78 -13.09
N GLY A 185 -0.37 -5.87 -11.81
CA GLY A 185 0.61 -5.92 -10.74
C GLY A 185 0.03 -5.49 -9.41
N SER A 186 0.86 -5.55 -8.36
CA SER A 186 0.47 -5.18 -6.99
C SER A 186 0.90 -3.78 -6.58
N ARG A 187 1.70 -3.08 -7.42
CA ARG A 187 2.23 -1.75 -7.13
C ARG A 187 1.57 -0.71 -8.03
N PRO A 188 1.33 0.51 -7.54
CA PRO A 188 1.03 1.63 -8.41
C PRO A 188 2.15 1.78 -9.44
N ILE A 189 1.77 1.89 -10.71
CA ILE A 189 2.70 2.36 -11.75
C ILE A 189 3.08 3.77 -11.38
N GLN A 190 4.35 4.14 -11.48
CA GLN A 190 4.83 5.50 -11.19
C GLN A 190 4.99 6.33 -12.46
N LYS A 191 5.47 5.72 -13.55
CA LYS A 191 5.64 6.34 -14.86
C LYS A 191 5.30 5.32 -15.95
N ILE A 192 4.78 5.80 -17.07
CA ILE A 192 4.65 5.03 -18.32
C ILE A 192 5.54 5.70 -19.34
N ARG A 193 6.43 4.93 -19.96
CA ARG A 193 7.27 5.36 -21.08
C ARG A 193 6.82 4.63 -22.34
N LEU A 194 6.44 5.40 -23.35
CA LEU A 194 6.18 4.90 -24.69
C LEU A 194 7.42 5.14 -25.54
N THR A 195 7.92 4.11 -26.19
CA THR A 195 9.09 4.18 -27.08
C THR A 195 8.64 3.92 -28.52
N PHE A 196 9.12 4.74 -29.45
CA PHE A 196 8.72 4.72 -30.85
C PHE A 196 9.91 4.34 -31.74
N ASP A 197 9.64 3.60 -32.82
CA ASP A 197 10.68 3.18 -33.77
C ASP A 197 11.27 4.36 -34.56
N ARG A 198 10.45 5.39 -34.77
CA ARG A 198 10.81 6.63 -35.48
C ARG A 198 10.92 7.79 -34.51
N GLU A 199 11.71 8.78 -34.91
CA GLU A 199 11.78 10.02 -34.18
C GLU A 199 10.40 10.69 -34.11
N LEU A 200 10.09 11.20 -32.93
CA LEU A 200 8.92 12.01 -32.68
C LEU A 200 9.10 13.36 -33.37
N SER A 201 8.01 13.89 -33.91
CA SER A 201 8.07 15.23 -34.49
C SER A 201 8.40 16.25 -33.39
N ALA A 202 9.17 17.29 -33.73
CA ALA A 202 9.53 18.38 -32.82
C ALA A 202 8.33 19.16 -32.21
N LYS A 203 7.10 18.84 -32.63
CA LYS A 203 5.84 19.44 -32.14
C LYS A 203 4.89 18.38 -31.56
N THR A 204 5.43 17.35 -30.90
CA THR A 204 4.59 16.32 -30.28
C THR A 204 3.82 16.94 -29.11
N LEU A 205 2.50 17.06 -29.26
CA LEU A 205 1.61 17.57 -28.23
C LEU A 205 0.94 16.42 -27.51
N VAL A 206 0.99 16.43 -26.18
CA VAL A 206 0.40 15.38 -25.35
C VAL A 206 -0.76 15.99 -24.57
N HIS A 207 -1.96 15.46 -24.79
CA HIS A 207 -3.16 15.89 -24.09
C HIS A 207 -3.84 14.69 -23.45
N THR A 208 -4.55 14.94 -22.36
CA THR A 208 -5.53 13.98 -21.84
C THR A 208 -6.94 14.43 -22.11
N ARG A 209 -7.84 13.46 -22.28
CA ARG A 209 -9.28 13.67 -22.30
C ARG A 209 -9.92 12.75 -21.26
N TYR A 210 -10.69 13.32 -20.36
CA TYR A 210 -11.39 12.59 -19.30
C TYR A 210 -12.80 13.13 -19.09
N LYS A 211 -13.64 12.33 -18.43
CA LYS A 211 -15.05 12.67 -18.20
C LYS A 211 -15.32 12.74 -16.70
N THR A 212 -15.99 13.80 -16.28
CA THR A 212 -16.45 14.04 -14.91
C THR A 212 -17.97 14.18 -14.90
N THR A 213 -18.56 14.26 -13.71
CA THR A 213 -19.99 14.62 -13.53
C THR A 213 -20.33 16.00 -14.11
N HIS A 214 -19.33 16.86 -14.30
CA HIS A 214 -19.47 18.20 -14.87
C HIS A 214 -19.16 18.28 -16.37
N GLY A 215 -18.87 17.14 -17.02
CA GLY A 215 -18.61 17.06 -18.46
C GLY A 215 -17.22 16.54 -18.82
N THR A 216 -16.88 16.64 -20.09
CA THR A 216 -15.60 16.20 -20.65
C THR A 216 -14.57 17.32 -20.55
N HIS A 217 -13.39 17.00 -20.03
CA HIS A 217 -12.26 17.91 -19.89
C HIS A 217 -11.10 17.46 -20.77
N VAL A 218 -10.37 18.44 -21.30
CA VAL A 218 -9.11 18.21 -22.01
C VAL A 218 -8.03 19.04 -21.32
N THR A 219 -6.94 18.39 -20.92
CA THR A 219 -5.81 19.05 -20.26
C THR A 219 -4.54 18.84 -21.07
N ASP A 220 -3.79 19.91 -21.33
CA ASP A 220 -2.46 19.85 -21.92
C ASP A 220 -1.46 19.30 -20.89
N LEU A 221 -0.67 18.31 -21.30
CA LEU A 221 0.31 17.62 -20.47
C LEU A 221 1.75 18.00 -20.79
N SER A 222 1.98 18.90 -21.74
CA SER A 222 3.32 19.32 -22.18
C SER A 222 4.28 19.71 -21.04
N GLY A 223 3.78 20.23 -19.90
CA GLY A 223 4.58 20.56 -18.71
C GLY A 223 4.83 19.42 -17.72
N THR A 224 4.28 18.22 -17.96
CA THR A 224 4.31 17.07 -17.03
C THR A 224 4.85 15.78 -17.68
N VAL A 225 5.28 15.89 -18.93
CA VAL A 225 5.72 14.78 -19.77
C VAL A 225 7.15 15.03 -20.21
N GLU A 226 8.02 14.03 -20.03
CA GLU A 226 9.37 14.05 -20.56
C GLU A 226 9.32 13.51 -21.99
N ILE A 227 9.66 14.34 -22.98
CA ILE A 227 9.73 13.97 -24.40
C ILE A 227 11.19 13.94 -24.81
N ASP A 228 11.61 12.80 -25.37
CA ASP A 228 12.91 12.56 -25.97
C ASP A 228 12.71 12.19 -27.45
N ASP A 229 13.78 12.14 -28.24
CA ASP A 229 13.71 11.94 -29.70
C ASP A 229 12.84 10.76 -30.10
N LYS A 230 12.80 9.69 -29.28
CA LYS A 230 12.02 8.47 -29.54
C LYS A 230 11.14 8.03 -28.38
N SER A 231 10.92 8.87 -27.38
CA SER A 231 10.11 8.45 -26.24
C SER A 231 9.27 9.55 -25.63
N VAL A 232 8.11 9.14 -25.10
CA VAL A 232 7.22 9.98 -24.31
C VAL A 232 7.04 9.32 -22.95
N THR A 233 7.45 9.98 -21.88
CA THR A 233 7.31 9.49 -20.51
C THR A 233 6.37 10.38 -19.71
N PHE A 234 5.28 9.81 -19.18
CA PHE A 234 4.33 10.51 -18.32
C PHE A 234 4.20 9.82 -16.96
N GLY A 235 4.11 10.61 -15.89
CA GLY A 235 4.01 10.11 -14.52
C GLY A 235 2.59 9.70 -14.15
N SER A 236 2.36 8.50 -13.62
CA SER A 236 1.06 7.94 -13.21
C SER A 236 0.18 8.78 -12.28
N GLY A 237 0.73 9.68 -11.46
CA GLY A 237 -0.05 10.62 -10.64
C GLY A 237 -0.97 11.51 -11.51
N PHE A 238 -0.62 11.63 -12.79
CA PHE A 238 -1.42 12.17 -13.87
C PHE A 238 -2.77 11.44 -14.05
N LEU A 239 -2.80 10.10 -14.03
CA LEU A 239 -4.01 9.30 -14.27
C LEU A 239 -5.05 9.46 -13.15
N SER A 240 -4.65 9.85 -11.95
CA SER A 240 -5.55 9.99 -10.80
C SER A 240 -6.06 11.41 -10.56
N ASN A 241 -5.30 12.43 -10.96
CA ASN A 241 -5.71 13.83 -10.77
C ASN A 241 -6.68 14.32 -11.84
N HIS A 242 -6.83 13.54 -12.91
CA HIS A 242 -7.62 13.84 -14.09
C HIS A 242 -8.49 12.65 -14.50
N LEU A 243 -8.80 11.73 -13.58
CA LEU A 243 -9.96 10.86 -13.73
C LEU A 243 -11.03 11.35 -12.78
#